data_AF-A0A942D1J8-F1
#
_entry.id   AF-A0A942D1J8-F1
#
_cell.length_a   1.000
_cell.length_b   1.000
_cell.length_c   1.000
_cell.angle_alpha   90.00
_cell.angle_beta   90.00
_cell.angle_gamma   90.00
#
_symmetry.space_group_name_H-M   'P 1'
#
loop_
_entity.id
_entity.type
_entity.pdbx_description
1 polymer ?
#
loop_
_entity_poly.entity_id
_entity_poly.type
_entity_poly.pdbx_seq_one_letter_code
_entity_poly.pdbx_strand_id
1 'polypeptide(L)'
;AEHGVEADLELRRVESIEEAEHERFLGSPTVRVDGVDVEPGADERTDFGLKCRIYRTGEGASGAPPRAWIEAAIAAAGSGKADHSTGRFGYGARSST
;
A
#
# COMPACT_ATOMS: atom_id res chain seq x y z
N ALA A 1 7.36 16.07 2.35
CA ALA A 1 7.86 15.34 3.53
C ALA A 1 8.10 13.90 3.11
N GLU A 2 9.24 13.30 3.44
CA GLU A 2 9.39 11.84 3.43
C GLU A 2 8.64 11.26 4.62
N HIS A 3 7.74 10.29 4.39
CA HIS A 3 6.81 9.82 5.42
C HIS A 3 7.44 9.00 6.55
N GLY A 4 8.75 8.72 6.53
CA GLY A 4 9.46 8.07 7.64
C GLY A 4 8.87 6.73 8.10
N VAL A 5 8.15 6.04 7.21
CA VAL A 5 7.46 4.78 7.51
C VAL A 5 8.39 3.62 7.22
N GLU A 6 8.58 2.75 8.21
CA GLU A 6 9.15 1.42 8.00
C GLU A 6 8.07 0.53 7.37
N ALA A 7 8.26 0.17 6.10
CA ALA A 7 7.35 -0.67 5.34
C ALA A 7 8.11 -1.81 4.67
N ASP A 8 7.52 -3.01 4.65
CA ASP A 8 8.00 -4.13 3.86
C ASP A 8 7.56 -3.96 2.41
N LEU A 9 8.51 -4.02 1.48
CA LEU A 9 8.27 -3.79 0.05
C LEU A 9 8.44 -5.10 -0.73
N GLU A 10 7.32 -5.67 -1.16
CA GLU A 10 7.31 -6.85 -2.03
C GLU A 10 7.16 -6.43 -3.50
N LEU A 11 8.12 -6.82 -4.34
CA LEU A 11 8.01 -6.68 -5.79
C LEU A 11 7.49 -8.00 -6.39
N ARG A 12 6.22 -8.00 -6.80
CA ARG A 12 5.57 -9.13 -7.47
C ARG A 12 5.64 -8.95 -8.99
N ARG A 13 6.23 -9.91 -9.70
CA ARG A 13 6.10 -9.98 -11.16
C ARG A 13 4.84 -10.76 -11.51
N VAL A 14 4.05 -10.23 -12.45
CA VAL A 14 2.85 -10.87 -13.01
C VAL A 14 3.12 -11.10 -14.49
N GLU A 15 3.23 -12.37 -14.91
CA GLU A 15 3.65 -12.74 -16.28
C GLU A 15 2.52 -13.44 -17.06
N SER A 16 1.43 -13.81 -16.39
CA SER A 16 0.28 -14.48 -17.00
C SER A 16 -1.05 -13.76 -16.70
N ILE A 17 -2.07 -14.04 -17.52
CA ILE A 17 -3.44 -13.52 -17.29
C ILE A 17 -4.03 -14.12 -16.02
N GLU A 18 -3.78 -15.40 -15.75
CA GLU A 18 -4.26 -16.10 -14.54
C GLU A 18 -3.71 -15.43 -13.26
N GLU A 19 -2.40 -15.13 -13.24
CA GLU A 19 -1.81 -14.35 -12.15
C GLU A 19 -2.40 -12.94 -12.08
N ALA A 20 -2.66 -12.30 -13.22
CA ALA A 20 -3.26 -10.97 -13.24
C ALA A 20 -4.68 -10.96 -12.65
N GLU A 21 -5.48 -11.99 -12.89
CA GLU A 21 -6.80 -12.12 -12.29
C GLU A 21 -6.73 -12.42 -10.79
N HIS A 22 -5.87 -13.36 -10.38
CA HIS A 22 -5.65 -13.68 -8.96
C HIS A 22 -5.19 -12.45 -8.16
N GLU A 23 -4.28 -11.67 -8.74
CA GLU A 23 -3.69 -10.48 -8.14
C GLU A 23 -4.53 -9.21 -8.35
N ARG A 24 -5.70 -9.30 -8.99
CA ARG A 24 -6.54 -8.15 -9.38
C ARG A 24 -5.71 -7.06 -10.07
N PHE A 25 -4.78 -7.49 -10.91
CA PHE A 25 -3.80 -6.66 -11.60
C PHE A 25 -4.45 -5.94 -12.78
N LEU A 26 -4.65 -4.64 -12.63
CA LEU A 26 -5.22 -3.77 -13.66
C LEU A 26 -4.21 -3.32 -14.72
N GLY A 27 -2.94 -3.72 -14.57
CA GLY A 27 -1.85 -3.41 -15.49
C GLY A 27 -0.62 -2.79 -14.82
N SER A 28 0.46 -2.65 -15.58
CA SER A 28 1.74 -2.15 -15.09
C SER A 28 1.85 -0.63 -15.20
N PRO A 29 2.41 0.06 -14.19
CA PRO A 29 2.67 -0.42 -12.83
C PRO A 29 1.37 -0.48 -12.01
N THR A 30 1.29 -1.36 -11.01
CA THR A 30 0.22 -1.39 -9.99
C THR A 30 0.88 -1.30 -8.61
N VAL A 31 0.41 -0.38 -7.77
CA VAL A 31 0.93 -0.17 -6.40
C VAL A 31 -0.22 -0.35 -5.43
N ARG A 32 0.01 -1.18 -4.41
CA ARG A 32 -0.94 -1.44 -3.33
C ARG A 32 -0.29 -1.14 -1.98
N VAL A 33 -1.07 -0.61 -1.05
CA VAL A 33 -0.67 -0.40 0.35
C VAL A 33 -1.62 -1.24 1.21
N ASP A 34 -1.08 -2.14 2.03
CA ASP A 34 -1.86 -3.12 2.81
C ASP A 34 -2.92 -3.87 1.95
N GLY A 35 -2.56 -4.18 0.68
CA GLY A 35 -3.43 -4.87 -0.28
C GLY A 35 -4.43 -3.98 -1.03
N VAL A 36 -4.54 -2.70 -0.69
CA VAL A 36 -5.46 -1.73 -1.34
C VAL A 36 -4.72 -0.94 -2.42
N ASP A 37 -5.26 -0.90 -3.64
CA ASP A 37 -4.69 -0.13 -4.75
C ASP A 37 -4.77 1.39 -4.47
N VAL A 38 -3.72 2.12 -4.84
CA VAL A 38 -3.63 3.57 -4.60
C VAL A 38 -4.51 4.40 -5.55
N GLU A 39 -4.96 3.84 -6.66
CA GLU A 39 -5.87 4.50 -7.60
C GLU A 39 -7.32 4.51 -7.06
N PRO A 40 -7.96 5.68 -6.95
CA PRO A 40 -9.34 5.76 -6.54
C PRO A 40 -10.25 5.05 -7.55
N GLY A 41 -11.12 4.17 -7.05
CA GLY A 41 -12.03 3.38 -7.87
C GLY A 41 -11.40 2.14 -8.53
N ALA A 42 -10.14 1.82 -8.26
CA ALA A 42 -9.51 0.61 -8.77
C ALA A 42 -10.19 -0.68 -8.29
N ASP A 43 -10.77 -0.68 -7.08
CA ASP A 43 -11.48 -1.86 -6.54
C ASP A 43 -12.72 -2.25 -7.37
N GLU A 44 -13.37 -1.27 -8.01
CA GLU A 44 -14.56 -1.49 -8.84
C GLU A 44 -14.22 -1.97 -10.26
N ARG A 45 -12.94 -1.90 -10.65
CA ARG A 45 -12.49 -2.31 -11.98
C ARG A 45 -12.24 -3.81 -12.02
N THR A 46 -12.84 -4.46 -13.00
CA THR A 46 -12.68 -5.92 -13.24
C THR A 46 -11.92 -6.23 -14.53
N ASP A 47 -11.45 -5.20 -15.23
CA ASP A 47 -10.66 -5.34 -16.44
C ASP A 47 -9.22 -5.68 -16.02
N PHE A 48 -8.99 -6.90 -15.52
CA PHE A 48 -7.67 -7.40 -15.14
C PHE A 48 -6.88 -7.86 -16.38
N GLY A 49 -5.55 -7.77 -16.33
CA GLY A 49 -4.71 -8.31 -17.40
C GLY A 49 -3.38 -7.57 -17.59
N LEU A 50 -2.58 -8.12 -18.50
CA LEU A 50 -1.24 -7.63 -18.84
C LEU A 50 -1.32 -6.43 -19.79
N LYS A 51 -1.65 -5.26 -19.25
CA LYS A 51 -1.73 -3.99 -19.99
C LYS A 51 -0.91 -2.91 -19.31
N CYS A 52 -0.57 -1.84 -20.04
CA CYS A 52 0.03 -0.65 -19.45
C CYS A 52 -1.07 0.24 -18.85
N ARG A 53 -0.88 0.70 -17.61
CA ARG A 53 -1.77 1.68 -16.96
C ARG A 53 -1.27 3.09 -17.23
N ILE A 54 -2.22 3.97 -17.56
CA ILE A 54 -1.98 5.40 -17.65
C ILE A 54 -2.80 6.08 -16.56
N TYR A 55 -2.10 6.70 -15.63
CA TYR A 55 -2.66 7.40 -14.48
C TYR A 55 -2.95 8.84 -14.86
N ARG A 56 -4.22 9.23 -14.88
CA ARG A 56 -4.63 10.60 -15.21
C ARG A 56 -4.88 11.40 -13.94
N THR A 57 -4.20 12.54 -13.84
CA THR A 57 -4.33 13.48 -12.73
C THR A 57 -4.61 14.87 -13.25
N GLY A 58 -4.90 15.82 -12.36
CA GLY A 58 -5.05 17.23 -12.72
C GLY A 58 -3.80 17.85 -13.35
N GLU A 59 -2.61 17.29 -13.10
CA GLU A 59 -1.33 17.72 -13.68
C GLU A 59 -0.99 17.04 -15.02
N GLY A 60 -1.73 15.98 -15.39
CA GLY A 60 -1.53 15.27 -16.65
C GLY A 60 -1.57 13.76 -16.52
N ALA A 61 -1.24 13.09 -17.64
CA ALA A 61 -1.15 11.63 -17.73
C ALA A 61 0.28 11.16 -17.41
N SER A 62 0.39 10.17 -16.52
CA SER A 62 1.65 9.56 -16.10
C SER A 62 1.62 8.04 -16.29
N GLY A 63 2.79 7.46 -16.58
CA GLY A 63 2.97 6.01 -16.61
C GLY A 63 3.14 5.39 -15.22
N ALA A 64 3.09 6.18 -14.15
CA ALA A 64 3.18 5.72 -12.77
C ALA A 64 2.15 6.45 -11.89
N PRO A 65 1.65 5.82 -10.81
CA PRO A 65 0.71 6.46 -9.90
C PRO A 65 1.33 7.72 -9.30
N PRO A 66 0.56 8.81 -9.16
CA PRO A 66 1.06 10.04 -8.58
C PRO A 66 1.45 9.84 -7.11
N ARG A 67 2.53 10.51 -6.71
CA ARG A 67 3.05 10.45 -5.33
C ARG A 67 1.96 10.72 -4.28
N ALA A 68 1.10 11.72 -4.52
CA ALA A 68 0.04 12.09 -3.60
C ALA A 68 -0.94 10.94 -3.28
N TRP A 69 -1.22 10.05 -4.23
CA TRP A 69 -2.08 8.89 -3.99
C TRP A 69 -1.40 7.85 -3.11
N ILE A 70 -0.11 7.61 -3.34
CA ILE A 70 0.69 6.71 -2.50
C ILE A 70 0.78 7.26 -1.07
N GLU A 71 1.06 8.56 -0.92
CA GLU A 71 1.11 9.23 0.39
C GLU A 71 -0.24 9.16 1.11
N ALA A 72 -1.35 9.38 0.40
CA ALA A 72 -2.70 9.25 0.96
C ALA A 72 -3.02 7.81 1.40
N ALA A 73 -2.65 6.82 0.59
CA ALA A 73 -2.85 5.40 0.92
C ALA A 73 -2.02 4.98 2.16
N ILE A 74 -0.75 5.42 2.24
CA ILE A 74 0.10 5.19 3.42
C ILE A 74 -0.49 5.87 4.67
N ALA A 75 -0.97 7.11 4.55
CA ALA A 75 -1.59 7.83 5.66
C ALA A 75 -2.89 7.14 6.13
N ALA A 76 -3.71 6.64 5.20
CA ALA A 76 -4.92 5.89 5.51
C ALA A 76 -4.60 4.57 6.23
N ALA A 77 -3.58 3.84 5.77
CA ALA A 77 -3.15 2.60 6.41
C ALA A 77 -2.53 2.82 7.81
N GLY A 78 -1.72 3.87 7.97
CA GLY A 78 -1.09 4.24 9.24
C GLY A 78 -2.08 4.72 10.30
N SER A 79 -3.17 5.37 9.89
CA SER A 79 -4.22 5.85 10.80
C SER A 79 -5.02 4.69 11.45
N GLY A 80 -4.94 3.47 10.90
CA GLY A 80 -5.54 2.25 11.45
C GLY A 80 -4.64 1.47 12.41
N LYS A 81 -3.33 1.76 12.47
CA LYS A 81 -2.35 1.10 13.37
C LYS A 81 -2.08 1.93 14.63
N ALA A 82 -3.11 2.53 15.24
CA ALA A 82 -3.02 3.10 16.58
C ALA A 82 -3.34 2.07 17.68
N ASP A 83 -2.85 0.83 17.57
CA ASP A 83 -2.70 -0.07 18.71
C ASP A 83 -1.53 -1.03 18.46
N HIS A 84 -0.37 -0.65 18.96
CA HIS A 84 0.67 -1.58 19.33
C HIS A 84 1.14 -1.12 20.69
N SER A 85 0.37 -1.60 21.68
CA SER A 85 0.68 -1.65 23.09
C SER A 85 2.18 -1.75 23.38
N THR A 86 2.82 -0.62 23.69
CA THR A 86 4.07 -0.64 24.44
C THR A 86 3.73 -0.97 25.88
N GLY A 87 3.82 -2.27 26.17
CA GLY A 87 3.54 -2.87 27.45
C GLY A 87 4.22 -2.14 28.60
N ARG A 88 3.40 -1.89 29.62
CA ARG A 88 3.74 -1.60 31.01
C ARG A 88 4.93 -2.46 31.48
N PHE A 89 6.15 -1.94 31.37
CA PHE A 89 7.27 -2.45 32.18
C PHE A 89 7.07 -1.95 33.62
N GLY A 90 6.36 -2.75 34.41
CA GLY A 90 6.30 -2.59 35.85
C GLY A 90 7.64 -3.03 36.45
N TYR A 91 8.44 -2.08 36.94
CA TYR A 91 9.54 -2.39 37.83
C TYR A 91 8.97 -2.84 39.18
N GLY A 92 8.79 -4.15 39.30
CA GLY A 92 8.58 -4.80 40.60
C GLY A 92 9.88 -4.74 41.40
N ALA A 93 10.01 -3.72 42.25
CA ALA A 93 10.97 -3.75 43.35
C ALA A 93 10.62 -4.93 44.26
N ARG A 94 11.42 -5.99 44.21
CA ARG A 94 11.43 -7.04 45.24
C ARG A 94 12.57 -6.77 46.21
N SER A 95 12.25 -7.04 47.46
CA SER A 95 12.88 -6.64 48.69
C SER A 95 14.17 -7.39 49.04
N SER A 96 14.89 -6.80 49.99
CA SER A 96 15.63 -7.47 51.08
C SER A 96 16.80 -8.40 50.74
N THR A 97 18.00 -8.02 51.19
CA THR A 97 18.64 -8.57 52.41
C THR A 97 19.73 -7.59 52.85
#